data_AF-A0AAJ5YR85-F1
#
_entry.id   AF-A0AAJ5YR85-F1
#
_cell.length_a   1.000
_cell.length_b   1.000
_cell.length_c   1.000
_cell.angle_alpha   90.00
_cell.angle_beta   90.00
_cell.angle_gamma   90.00
#
_symmetry.space_group_name_H-M   'P 1'
#
loop_
_entity.id
_entity.type
_entity.pdbx_description
1 polymer ?
#
loop_
_entity_poly.entity_id
_entity_poly.type
_entity_poly.pdbx_seq_one_letter_code
_entity_poly.pdbx_strand_id
1 'polypeptide(L)'
;MNLLSPWTCSRRSDSLAKLVQTAQRSREGVHVARLLATPEIQAIDCTSSSQLASCIQQLECFRWIRIEDFLVYFDTINIQSTEIVFVENVCDRACESLSAARRVLALAKMELPEPIILAIAPPSLDAEQAFLCTAPTSKSKSALLVTDKNTAKHMLNWYNWELDRTWLTSKQESHLVLDAVYAQTRCLAYADFQHRADQYQSWQRELVHRNIEAAQKRVHTTPSSTSSSDSLPPTTSKTTSVQSKPSQSYPYGTIVNLQTAMEADSATYKAELARLLPNCIDYVQVEDTQVFVRCANANAARKLCKMSSEYIIRPCILQGAQEQAYWQNIPARVKNAALKRASR
;
A
#
# COMPACT_ATOMS: atom_id res chain seq x y z
N MET A 1 -13.22 14.50 3.74
CA MET A 1 -12.76 14.90 5.10
C MET A 1 -12.20 16.32 5.12
N ASN A 2 -11.02 16.61 4.56
CA ASN A 2 -10.43 17.96 4.61
C ASN A 2 -11.25 19.05 3.89
N LEU A 3 -12.14 18.66 2.97
CA LEU A 3 -13.01 19.61 2.26
C LEU A 3 -13.83 20.51 3.18
N LEU A 4 -14.14 20.03 4.40
CA LEU A 4 -14.91 20.74 5.41
C LEU A 4 -14.07 21.18 6.61
N SER A 5 -12.77 20.91 6.64
CA SER A 5 -11.90 21.39 7.73
C SER A 5 -11.83 22.92 7.68
N PRO A 6 -12.15 23.62 8.78
CA PRO A 6 -11.89 25.05 8.94
C PRO A 6 -10.48 25.49 8.52
N TRP A 7 -9.47 24.72 8.93
CA TRP A 7 -8.07 25.04 8.66
C TRP A 7 -7.76 24.94 7.17
N THR A 8 -8.26 23.89 6.49
CA THR A 8 -8.09 23.73 5.04
C THR A 8 -8.89 24.78 4.27
N CYS A 9 -10.14 25.05 4.69
CA CYS A 9 -10.98 26.07 4.07
C CYS A 9 -10.38 27.48 4.16
N SER A 10 -9.66 27.82 5.23
CA SER A 10 -8.98 29.12 5.35
C SER A 10 -7.87 29.34 4.31
N ARG A 11 -7.38 28.28 3.67
CA ARG A 11 -6.32 28.28 2.65
C ARG A 11 -6.83 28.07 1.23
N ARG A 12 -8.15 27.98 1.07
CA ARG A 12 -8.82 27.76 -0.21
C ARG A 12 -9.70 28.96 -0.55
N SER A 13 -9.91 29.18 -1.84
CA SER A 13 -10.67 30.32 -2.37
C SER A 13 -11.96 29.91 -3.11
N ASP A 14 -12.28 28.61 -3.10
CA ASP A 14 -13.44 28.05 -3.79
C ASP A 14 -14.76 28.31 -3.06
N SER A 15 -15.87 27.85 -3.66
CA SER A 15 -17.21 28.22 -3.22
C SER A 15 -17.57 27.62 -1.86
N LEU A 16 -17.18 26.36 -1.65
CA LEU A 16 -17.33 25.67 -0.38
C LEU A 16 -16.49 26.34 0.72
N ALA A 17 -15.23 26.68 0.43
CA ALA A 17 -14.35 27.34 1.39
C ALA A 17 -14.94 28.69 1.85
N LYS A 18 -15.47 29.50 0.92
CA LYS A 18 -16.14 30.77 1.24
C LYS A 18 -17.40 30.58 2.08
N LEU A 19 -18.20 29.56 1.78
CA LEU A 19 -19.39 29.21 2.54
C LEU A 19 -19.05 28.85 3.99
N VAL A 20 -18.06 27.98 4.19
CA VAL A 20 -17.57 27.57 5.51
C VAL A 20 -17.03 28.79 6.28
N GLN A 21 -16.16 29.59 5.68
CA GLN A 21 -15.60 30.78 6.33
C GLN A 21 -16.68 31.81 6.71
N THR A 22 -17.71 31.97 5.87
CA THR A 22 -18.82 32.89 6.16
C THR A 22 -19.62 32.38 7.36
N ALA A 23 -19.97 31.10 7.37
CA ALA A 23 -20.68 30.45 8.47
C ALA A 23 -19.91 30.52 9.79
N GLN A 24 -18.58 30.36 9.76
CA GLN A 24 -17.73 30.51 10.93
C GLN A 24 -17.76 31.94 11.50
N ARG A 25 -17.73 32.96 10.63
CA ARG A 25 -17.76 34.37 11.05
C ARG A 25 -19.13 34.78 11.58
N SER A 26 -20.21 34.35 10.93
CA SER A 26 -21.59 34.65 11.36
C SER A 26 -22.05 33.77 12.52
N ARG A 27 -21.35 32.67 12.81
CA ARG A 27 -21.77 31.61 13.75
C ARG A 27 -23.13 30.99 13.40
N GLU A 28 -23.49 31.03 12.12
CA GLU A 28 -24.75 30.46 11.64
C GLU A 28 -24.53 29.03 11.13
N GLY A 29 -25.52 28.17 11.37
CA GLY A 29 -25.53 26.82 10.83
C GLY A 29 -25.76 26.82 9.32
N VAL A 30 -25.04 25.97 8.60
CA VAL A 30 -25.25 25.74 7.16
C VAL A 30 -26.06 24.48 6.97
N HIS A 31 -27.23 24.61 6.35
CA HIS A 31 -28.05 23.45 6.04
C HIS A 31 -27.30 22.46 5.13
N VAL A 32 -27.36 21.16 5.43
CA VAL A 32 -26.63 20.10 4.70
C VAL A 32 -26.96 20.12 3.20
N ALA A 33 -28.21 20.41 2.82
CA ALA A 33 -28.59 20.54 1.42
C ALA A 33 -27.84 21.67 0.68
N ARG A 34 -27.50 22.76 1.38
CA ARG A 34 -26.69 23.86 0.83
C ARG A 34 -25.24 23.42 0.61
N LEU A 35 -24.69 22.58 1.50
CA LEU A 35 -23.38 21.96 1.29
C LEU A 35 -23.40 21.02 0.08
N LEU A 36 -24.43 20.17 -0.04
CA LEU A 36 -24.60 19.24 -1.17
C LEU A 36 -24.70 19.96 -2.52
N ALA A 37 -25.19 21.20 -2.54
CA ALA A 37 -25.27 22.01 -3.75
C ALA A 37 -23.92 22.60 -4.20
N THR A 38 -22.85 22.46 -3.40
CA THR A 38 -21.51 22.95 -3.79
C THR A 38 -20.80 21.95 -4.72
N PRO A 39 -20.16 22.41 -5.81
CA PRO A 39 -19.49 21.51 -6.77
C PRO A 39 -18.43 20.62 -6.12
N GLU A 40 -17.75 21.11 -5.08
CA GLU A 40 -16.68 20.40 -4.39
C GLU A 40 -17.21 19.23 -3.55
N ILE A 41 -18.45 19.33 -3.02
CA ILE A 41 -19.11 18.24 -2.32
C ILE A 41 -19.72 17.24 -3.29
N GLN A 42 -20.21 17.68 -4.46
CA GLN A 42 -20.72 16.77 -5.50
C GLN A 42 -19.65 15.81 -6.03
N ALA A 43 -18.37 16.16 -5.91
CA ALA A 43 -17.26 15.28 -6.23
C ALA A 43 -17.05 14.13 -5.21
N ILE A 44 -17.66 14.24 -4.03
CA ILE A 44 -17.80 13.13 -3.08
C ILE A 44 -19.13 12.48 -3.44
N ASP A 45 -19.17 11.18 -3.77
CA ASP A 45 -20.35 10.41 -4.26
C ASP A 45 -21.53 10.31 -3.24
N CYS A 46 -21.91 11.43 -2.62
CA CYS A 46 -23.07 11.62 -1.79
C CYS A 46 -24.22 12.10 -2.68
N THR A 47 -25.30 11.31 -2.73
CA THR A 47 -26.45 11.62 -3.60
C THR A 47 -27.62 12.25 -2.84
N SER A 48 -27.54 12.33 -1.51
CA SER A 48 -28.62 12.85 -0.66
C SER A 48 -28.11 13.59 0.58
N SER A 49 -28.94 14.49 1.12
CA SER A 49 -28.64 15.23 2.35
C SER A 49 -28.48 14.31 3.57
N SER A 50 -29.21 13.20 3.63
CA SER A 50 -29.09 12.22 4.73
C SER A 50 -27.76 11.47 4.66
N GLN A 51 -27.34 11.04 3.46
CA GLN A 51 -26.04 10.42 3.26
C GLN A 51 -24.91 11.37 3.63
N LEU A 52 -25.00 12.63 3.16
CA LEU A 52 -24.00 13.64 3.49
C LEU A 52 -23.97 13.94 5.00
N ALA A 53 -25.12 14.08 5.65
CA ALA A 53 -25.20 14.29 7.11
C ALA A 53 -24.51 13.16 7.89
N SER A 54 -24.77 11.89 7.52
CA SER A 54 -24.13 10.72 8.12
C SER A 54 -22.61 10.70 7.92
N CYS A 55 -22.13 11.05 6.73
CA CYS A 55 -20.68 11.16 6.45
C CYS A 55 -20.03 12.29 7.26
N ILE A 56 -20.69 13.45 7.33
CA ILE A 56 -20.21 14.63 8.04
C ILE A 56 -20.16 14.36 9.55
N GLN A 57 -21.11 13.63 10.12
CA GLN A 57 -21.15 13.30 11.56
C GLN A 57 -19.88 12.58 12.03
N GLN A 58 -19.22 11.81 11.15
CA GLN A 58 -17.96 11.15 11.49
C GLN A 58 -16.80 12.13 11.76
N LEU A 59 -16.93 13.39 11.33
CA LEU A 59 -15.92 14.44 11.51
C LEU A 59 -16.08 15.20 12.84
N GLU A 60 -17.19 15.04 13.57
CA GLU A 60 -17.42 15.73 14.85
C GLU A 60 -16.33 15.39 15.89
N CYS A 61 -15.75 14.20 15.81
CA CYS A 61 -14.67 13.80 16.71
C CYS A 61 -13.44 14.71 16.64
N PHE A 62 -13.21 15.39 15.51
CA PHE A 62 -12.12 16.35 15.33
C PHE A 62 -12.47 17.78 15.77
N ARG A 63 -13.71 18.02 16.24
CA ARG A 63 -14.21 19.34 16.67
C ARG A 63 -14.14 20.40 15.56
N TRP A 64 -14.19 19.96 14.31
CA TRP A 64 -14.26 20.87 13.16
C TRP A 64 -15.67 21.41 12.98
N ILE A 65 -16.64 20.57 13.33
CA ILE A 65 -18.03 20.77 13.04
C ILE A 65 -18.90 20.11 14.12
N ARG A 66 -20.14 20.59 14.18
CA ARG A 66 -21.23 20.05 14.98
C ARG A 66 -22.51 20.03 14.15
N ILE A 67 -23.25 18.93 14.14
CA ILE A 67 -24.51 18.82 13.42
C ILE A 67 -25.69 18.87 14.38
N GLU A 68 -26.67 19.74 14.12
CA GLU A 68 -27.97 19.76 14.80
C GLU A 68 -29.07 19.98 13.76
N ASP A 69 -30.09 19.12 13.71
CA ASP A 69 -31.25 19.28 12.83
C ASP A 69 -30.91 19.61 11.36
N PHE A 70 -29.94 18.89 10.78
CA PHE A 70 -29.40 19.12 9.42
C PHE A 70 -28.71 20.47 9.21
N LEU A 71 -28.42 21.21 10.27
CA LEU A 71 -27.54 22.38 10.25
C LEU A 71 -26.14 21.96 10.69
N VAL A 72 -25.15 22.31 9.88
CA VAL A 72 -23.73 22.12 10.17
C VAL A 72 -23.17 23.42 10.70
N TYR A 73 -22.73 23.41 11.96
CA TYR A 73 -21.97 24.49 12.57
C TYR A 73 -20.49 24.21 12.40
N PHE A 74 -19.71 25.22 12.08
CA PHE A 74 -18.26 25.12 11.89
C PHE A 74 -17.55 25.81 13.05
N ASP A 75 -16.77 25.05 13.80
CA ASP A 75 -16.08 25.58 14.97
C ASP A 75 -14.81 26.34 14.57
N THR A 76 -14.50 27.39 15.32
CA THR A 76 -13.24 28.12 15.16
C THR A 76 -12.23 27.57 16.15
N ILE A 77 -11.22 26.89 15.64
CA ILE A 77 -10.11 26.42 16.46
C ILE A 77 -8.98 27.45 16.35
N ASN A 78 -8.83 28.27 17.40
CA ASN A 78 -7.78 29.28 17.45
C ASN A 78 -6.47 28.67 17.95
N ILE A 79 -5.54 28.41 17.02
CA ILE A 79 -4.22 27.83 17.32
C ILE A 79 -3.14 28.82 16.91
N GLN A 80 -2.22 29.10 17.84
CA GLN A 80 -1.10 30.02 17.61
C GLN A 80 -0.05 29.45 16.65
N SER A 81 0.15 28.14 16.66
CA SER A 81 1.13 27.48 15.81
C SER A 81 0.77 26.03 15.55
N THR A 82 0.93 25.62 14.29
CA THR A 82 0.62 24.27 13.83
C THR A 82 1.90 23.48 13.55
N GLU A 83 1.84 22.18 13.75
CA GLU A 83 2.91 21.22 13.45
C GLU A 83 2.36 20.12 12.56
N ILE A 84 3.24 19.58 11.69
CA ILE A 84 2.90 18.45 10.82
C ILE A 84 3.57 17.19 11.39
N VAL A 85 2.76 16.15 11.55
CA VAL A 85 3.21 14.84 12.04
C VAL A 85 2.87 13.79 11.00
N PHE A 86 3.86 12.97 10.64
CA PHE A 86 3.66 11.78 9.84
C PHE A 86 3.22 10.64 10.74
N VAL A 87 2.21 9.88 10.32
CA VAL A 87 1.69 8.70 11.02
C VAL A 87 1.68 7.50 10.09
N GLU A 88 2.03 6.33 10.63
CA GLU A 88 1.98 5.04 9.94
C GLU A 88 1.35 3.94 10.80
N ASN A 89 0.49 3.13 10.18
CA ASN A 89 -0.06 1.90 10.71
C ASN A 89 0.68 0.70 10.09
N VAL A 90 1.58 0.07 10.86
CA VAL A 90 2.51 -0.95 10.35
C VAL A 90 1.82 -2.28 10.04
N CYS A 91 1.00 -2.78 10.98
CA CYS A 91 0.47 -4.14 10.91
C CYS A 91 -0.83 -4.26 10.13
N ASP A 92 -1.50 -3.15 9.83
CA ASP A 92 -2.87 -3.18 9.32
C ASP A 92 -2.94 -3.21 7.78
N ARG A 93 -4.10 -3.61 7.26
CA ARG A 93 -4.44 -3.36 5.84
C ARG A 93 -4.48 -1.85 5.62
N ALA A 94 -4.19 -1.41 4.39
CA ALA A 94 -4.33 -0.01 4.04
C ALA A 94 -5.74 0.48 4.46
N CYS A 95 -5.79 1.50 5.29
CA CYS A 95 -7.02 2.03 5.84
C CYS A 95 -7.34 3.39 5.23
N GLU A 96 -8.56 3.85 5.42
CA GLU A 96 -8.92 5.21 5.04
C GLU A 96 -8.25 6.21 6.00
N SER A 97 -7.84 7.36 5.47
CA SER A 97 -7.17 8.43 6.23
C SER A 97 -7.98 8.86 7.47
N LEU A 98 -9.31 8.78 7.39
CA LEU A 98 -10.22 9.04 8.51
C LEU A 98 -10.03 8.04 9.66
N SER A 99 -9.96 6.74 9.37
CA SER A 99 -9.75 5.70 10.37
C SER A 99 -8.39 5.83 11.04
N ALA A 100 -7.34 6.16 10.27
CA ALA A 100 -6.02 6.44 10.81
C ALA A 100 -6.05 7.63 11.78
N ALA A 101 -6.69 8.74 11.38
CA ALA A 101 -6.78 9.92 12.23
C ALA A 101 -7.62 9.70 13.49
N ARG A 102 -8.70 8.91 13.43
CA ARG A 102 -9.50 8.54 14.61
C ARG A 102 -8.71 7.71 15.62
N ARG A 103 -7.87 6.79 15.15
CA ARG A 103 -6.96 6.00 16.00
C ARG A 103 -5.95 6.89 16.70
N VAL A 104 -5.31 7.78 15.96
CA VAL A 104 -4.35 8.75 16.50
C VAL A 104 -5.01 9.66 17.52
N LEU A 105 -6.21 10.16 17.22
CA LEU A 105 -6.95 10.99 18.14
C LEU A 105 -7.28 10.23 19.44
N ALA A 106 -7.71 8.97 19.33
CA ALA A 106 -7.99 8.13 20.49
C ALA A 106 -6.75 7.89 21.35
N LEU A 107 -5.59 7.65 20.71
CA LEU A 107 -4.30 7.53 21.36
C LEU A 107 -3.91 8.82 22.10
N ALA A 108 -3.95 9.97 21.41
CA ALA A 108 -3.61 11.24 22.02
C ALA A 108 -4.54 11.58 23.21
N LYS A 109 -5.82 11.18 23.15
CA LYS A 109 -6.80 11.39 24.24
C LYS A 109 -6.49 10.66 25.54
N MET A 110 -5.63 9.65 25.52
CA MET A 110 -5.29 8.88 26.72
C MET A 110 -4.58 9.74 27.78
N GLU A 111 -3.80 10.71 27.33
CA GLU A 111 -2.88 11.47 28.17
C GLU A 111 -2.98 12.98 27.92
N LEU A 112 -3.60 13.40 26.81
CA LEU A 112 -3.93 14.79 26.51
C LEU A 112 -5.47 14.93 26.43
N PRO A 113 -6.14 15.68 27.33
CA PRO A 113 -7.60 15.73 27.37
C PRO A 113 -8.24 16.33 26.11
N GLU A 114 -7.55 17.25 25.45
CA GLU A 114 -8.05 17.92 24.25
C GLU A 114 -7.00 17.94 23.12
N PRO A 115 -6.76 16.81 22.45
CA PRO A 115 -5.88 16.78 21.30
C PRO A 115 -6.56 17.44 20.10
N ILE A 116 -5.78 18.17 19.31
CA ILE A 116 -6.29 18.90 18.16
C ILE A 116 -5.63 18.40 16.88
N ILE A 117 -6.46 17.92 15.97
CA ILE A 117 -6.10 17.60 14.59
C ILE A 117 -6.87 18.58 13.71
N LEU A 118 -6.18 19.28 12.82
CA LEU A 118 -6.72 20.33 11.96
C LEU A 118 -6.95 19.87 10.52
N ALA A 119 -6.10 18.99 10.01
CA ALA A 119 -6.22 18.46 8.65
C ALA A 119 -5.44 17.14 8.53
N ILE A 120 -5.84 16.31 7.55
CA ILE A 120 -5.28 14.97 7.36
C ILE A 120 -5.05 14.73 5.87
N ALA A 121 -3.82 14.53 5.44
CA ALA A 121 -3.45 14.34 4.05
C ALA A 121 -2.80 12.96 3.82
N PRO A 122 -2.76 12.47 2.58
CA PRO A 122 -1.88 11.35 2.24
C PRO A 122 -0.41 11.76 2.45
N PRO A 123 0.50 10.78 2.64
CA PRO A 123 1.92 11.04 2.77
C PRO A 123 2.47 11.68 1.48
N SER A 124 3.11 12.85 1.62
CA SER A 124 3.68 13.61 0.51
C SER A 124 4.91 14.41 0.96
N LEU A 125 5.87 14.57 0.06
CA LEU A 125 7.01 15.48 0.25
C LEU A 125 6.61 16.95 0.14
N ASP A 126 5.50 17.24 -0.53
CA ASP A 126 4.83 18.53 -0.52
C ASP A 126 3.56 18.40 0.34
N ALA A 127 3.70 18.71 1.63
CA ALA A 127 2.59 18.64 2.56
C ALA A 127 1.51 19.68 2.24
N GLU A 128 1.89 20.90 1.86
CA GLU A 128 0.91 21.96 1.57
C GLU A 128 -0.01 21.56 0.43
N GLN A 129 0.56 21.06 -0.68
CA GLN A 129 -0.23 20.56 -1.79
C GLN A 129 -1.09 19.36 -1.39
N ALA A 130 -0.57 18.46 -0.54
CA ALA A 130 -1.30 17.29 -0.10
C ALA A 130 -2.54 17.63 0.76
N PHE A 131 -2.47 18.69 1.57
CA PHE A 131 -3.62 19.15 2.36
C PHE A 131 -4.67 19.90 1.54
N LEU A 132 -4.26 20.53 0.43
CA LEU A 132 -5.15 21.22 -0.50
C LEU A 132 -5.79 20.29 -1.54
N CYS A 133 -5.23 19.10 -1.74
CA CYS A 133 -5.74 18.13 -2.70
C CYS A 133 -7.12 17.60 -2.29
N THR A 134 -8.08 17.68 -3.21
CA THR A 134 -9.48 17.29 -3.00
C THR A 134 -9.79 15.87 -3.48
N ALA A 135 -8.83 15.22 -4.15
CA ALA A 135 -9.01 13.87 -4.68
C ALA A 135 -9.23 12.86 -3.55
N PRO A 136 -10.12 11.86 -3.73
CA PRO A 136 -10.29 10.79 -2.76
C PRO A 136 -8.96 10.09 -2.56
N THR A 137 -8.44 10.13 -1.33
CA THR A 137 -7.21 9.42 -0.98
C THR A 137 -7.47 7.93 -1.13
N SER A 138 -6.67 7.26 -1.96
CA SER A 138 -6.56 5.81 -1.93
C SER A 138 -6.29 5.32 -0.50
N LYS A 139 -6.75 4.11 -0.17
CA LYS A 139 -6.44 3.50 1.12
C LYS A 139 -4.93 3.53 1.32
N SER A 140 -4.50 4.10 2.43
CA SER A 140 -3.08 4.27 2.77
C SER A 140 -2.83 3.70 4.15
N LYS A 141 -1.62 3.18 4.35
CA LYS A 141 -1.17 2.78 5.68
C LYS A 141 -0.67 3.98 6.49
N SER A 142 -0.43 5.10 5.84
CA SER A 142 0.15 6.29 6.44
C SER A 142 -0.58 7.57 6.04
N ALA A 143 -0.40 8.62 6.82
CA ALA A 143 -1.00 9.93 6.64
C ALA A 143 -0.10 11.03 7.21
N LEU A 144 -0.31 12.26 6.75
CA LEU A 144 0.19 13.48 7.37
C LEU A 144 -0.95 14.12 8.14
N LEU A 145 -0.67 14.61 9.35
CA LEU A 145 -1.62 15.28 10.22
C LEU A 145 -1.12 16.68 10.52
N VAL A 146 -1.96 17.69 10.32
CA VAL A 146 -1.75 19.02 10.91
C VAL A 146 -2.35 19.00 12.29
N THR A 147 -1.57 19.40 13.29
CA THR A 147 -1.98 19.44 14.70
C THR A 147 -1.49 20.72 15.36
N ASP A 148 -1.93 21.01 16.59
CA ASP A 148 -1.27 22.02 17.40
C ASP A 148 0.05 21.47 18.01
N LYS A 149 0.91 22.37 18.51
CA LYS A 149 2.22 21.98 19.08
C LYS A 149 2.12 21.00 20.25
N ASN A 150 1.10 21.11 21.10
CA ASN A 150 0.99 20.23 22.27
C ASN A 150 0.61 18.82 21.84
N THR A 151 -0.36 18.69 20.92
CA THR A 151 -0.73 17.40 20.34
C THR A 151 0.47 16.78 19.61
N ALA A 152 1.19 17.54 18.78
CA ALA A 152 2.38 17.04 18.09
C ALA A 152 3.45 16.55 19.07
N LYS A 153 3.84 17.36 20.04
CA LYS A 153 4.85 16.99 21.07
C LYS A 153 4.43 15.73 21.82
N HIS A 154 3.16 15.64 22.19
CA HIS A 154 2.63 14.47 22.87
C HIS A 154 2.73 13.22 21.98
N MET A 155 2.24 13.31 20.74
CA MET A 155 2.29 12.19 19.79
C MET A 155 3.72 11.72 19.51
N LEU A 156 4.65 12.66 19.31
CA LEU A 156 6.05 12.36 19.04
C LEU A 156 6.79 11.81 20.26
N ASN A 157 6.34 12.10 21.47
CA ASN A 157 6.95 11.56 22.68
C ASN A 157 6.47 10.14 22.99
N TRP A 158 5.20 9.81 22.73
CA TRP A 158 4.61 8.54 23.15
C TRP A 158 4.51 7.50 22.03
N TYR A 159 4.40 7.97 20.79
CA TYR A 159 4.20 7.11 19.62
C TYR A 159 5.33 7.22 18.60
N ASN A 160 6.52 7.62 19.03
CA ASN A 160 7.69 7.66 18.15
C ASN A 160 8.01 6.26 17.57
N TRP A 161 8.89 6.22 16.57
CA TRP A 161 9.28 4.98 15.88
C TRP A 161 10.20 4.05 16.66
N GLU A 162 10.90 4.55 17.67
CA GLU A 162 12.02 3.91 18.35
C GLU A 162 11.67 3.41 19.76
N LEU A 163 10.54 3.84 20.32
CA LEU A 163 10.11 3.53 21.68
C LEU A 163 9.45 2.18 21.77
N ASP A 164 9.83 1.42 22.79
CA ASP A 164 9.10 0.24 23.23
C ASP A 164 7.76 0.65 23.87
N ARG A 165 6.71 -0.09 23.52
CA ARG A 165 5.31 0.19 23.85
C ARG A 165 4.68 -0.90 24.70
N THR A 166 5.50 -1.68 25.38
CA THR A 166 5.07 -2.65 26.39
C THR A 166 4.18 -2.03 27.47
N TRP A 167 4.24 -0.71 27.71
CA TRP A 167 3.37 0.00 28.65
C TRP A 167 1.89 0.12 28.20
N LEU A 168 1.57 -0.04 26.91
CA LEU A 168 0.20 0.05 26.39
C LEU A 168 -0.64 -1.21 26.66
N THR A 169 -0.02 -2.34 26.99
CA THR A 169 -0.76 -3.61 27.18
C THR A 169 -1.38 -3.76 28.57
N SER A 170 -1.02 -2.90 29.52
CA SER A 170 -1.45 -3.02 30.93
C SER A 170 -2.67 -2.19 31.31
N LYS A 171 -3.16 -1.31 30.44
CA LYS A 171 -4.30 -0.43 30.72
C LYS A 171 -5.58 -0.97 30.04
N GLN A 172 -6.69 -1.06 30.78
CA GLN A 172 -8.01 -1.34 30.19
C GLN A 172 -8.45 -0.12 29.38
N GLU A 173 -8.40 -0.22 28.05
CA GLU A 173 -8.55 0.93 27.15
C GLU A 173 -9.69 0.74 26.15
N SER A 174 -10.14 1.87 25.58
CA SER A 174 -11.21 1.86 24.57
C SER A 174 -10.81 1.00 23.34
N HIS A 175 -11.81 0.45 22.64
CA HIS A 175 -11.58 -0.36 21.43
C HIS A 175 -10.69 0.34 20.40
N LEU A 176 -10.84 1.66 20.22
CA LEU A 176 -10.04 2.45 19.28
C LEU A 176 -8.56 2.53 19.66
N VAL A 177 -8.26 2.49 20.97
CA VAL A 177 -6.90 2.48 21.46
C VAL A 177 -6.31 1.10 21.24
N LEU A 178 -7.01 0.02 21.61
CA LEU A 178 -6.59 -1.35 21.33
C LEU A 178 -6.34 -1.59 19.84
N ASP A 179 -7.20 -1.07 18.97
CA ASP A 179 -7.01 -1.09 17.51
C ASP A 179 -5.73 -0.38 17.09
N ALA A 180 -5.43 0.77 17.68
CA ALA A 180 -4.24 1.56 17.36
C ALA A 180 -2.94 0.88 17.86
N VAL A 181 -3.00 0.18 19.01
CA VAL A 181 -1.92 -0.68 19.52
C VAL A 181 -1.70 -1.85 18.60
N TYR A 182 -2.76 -2.56 18.22
CA TYR A 182 -2.71 -3.70 17.30
C TYR A 182 -2.14 -3.28 15.94
N ALA A 183 -2.57 -2.12 15.41
CA ALA A 183 -2.05 -1.56 14.17
C ALA A 183 -0.57 -1.12 14.27
N GLN A 184 0.02 -1.11 15.47
CA GLN A 184 1.34 -0.59 15.78
C GLN A 184 1.52 0.84 15.26
N THR A 185 0.55 1.72 15.51
CA THR A 185 0.51 3.10 15.00
C THR A 185 1.74 3.89 15.44
N ARG A 186 2.56 4.42 14.54
CA ARG A 186 3.79 5.17 14.87
C ARG A 186 3.79 6.56 14.24
N CYS A 187 4.53 7.49 14.85
CA CYS A 187 4.58 8.89 14.49
C CYS A 187 6.03 9.35 14.26
N LEU A 188 6.22 10.30 13.33
CA LEU A 188 7.48 11.01 13.08
C LEU A 188 7.21 12.50 12.88
N ALA A 189 8.18 13.34 13.25
CA ALA A 189 8.13 14.73 12.86
C ALA A 189 8.22 14.83 11.33
N TYR A 190 7.56 15.82 10.74
CA TYR A 190 7.55 15.94 9.28
C TYR A 190 8.95 16.10 8.68
N ALA A 191 9.84 16.85 9.34
CA ALA A 191 11.23 17.00 8.93
C ALA A 191 11.98 15.65 8.90
N ASP A 192 11.77 14.79 9.89
CA ASP A 192 12.38 13.45 9.93
C ASP A 192 11.81 12.55 8.84
N PHE A 193 10.51 12.65 8.57
CA PHE A 193 9.88 11.96 7.45
C PHE A 193 10.49 12.39 6.11
N GLN A 194 10.62 13.70 5.86
CA GLN A 194 11.24 14.23 4.64
C GLN A 194 12.68 13.73 4.51
N HIS A 195 13.46 13.83 5.58
CA HIS A 195 14.84 13.35 5.58
C HIS A 195 14.95 11.87 5.24
N ARG A 196 14.12 11.01 5.84
CA ARG A 196 14.08 9.57 5.55
C ARG A 196 13.61 9.27 4.13
N ALA A 197 12.65 10.02 3.62
CA ALA A 197 12.19 9.89 2.24
C ALA A 197 13.29 10.27 1.24
N ASP A 198 14.07 11.31 1.50
CA ASP A 198 15.22 11.71 0.69
C ASP A 198 16.34 10.67 0.73
N GLN A 199 16.63 10.12 1.91
CA GLN A 199 17.57 8.99 2.07
C GLN A 199 17.12 7.78 1.24
N TYR A 200 15.84 7.42 1.31
CA TYR A 200 15.29 6.31 0.55
C TYR A 200 15.39 6.53 -0.96
N GLN A 201 15.04 7.72 -1.45
CA GLN A 201 15.18 8.05 -2.86
C GLN A 201 16.65 8.01 -3.32
N SER A 202 17.56 8.52 -2.50
CA SER A 202 19.00 8.50 -2.81
C SER A 202 19.53 7.07 -2.89
N TRP A 203 19.17 6.23 -1.92
CA TRP A 203 19.48 4.80 -1.93
C TRP A 203 18.89 4.09 -3.17
N GLN A 204 17.65 4.42 -3.56
CA GLN A 204 17.02 3.84 -4.75
C GLN A 204 17.78 4.21 -6.03
N ARG A 205 18.21 5.48 -6.18
CA ARG A 205 19.02 5.94 -7.32
C ARG A 205 20.36 5.21 -7.36
N GLU A 206 21.04 5.08 -6.22
CA GLU A 206 22.30 4.34 -6.11
C GLU A 206 22.14 2.87 -6.51
N LEU A 207 21.06 2.22 -6.06
CA LEU A 207 20.76 0.83 -6.38
C LEU A 207 20.49 0.64 -7.88
N VAL A 208 19.77 1.57 -8.51
CA VAL A 208 19.56 1.58 -9.96
C VAL A 208 20.89 1.77 -10.71
N HIS A 209 21.72 2.73 -10.28
CA HIS A 209 23.03 2.97 -10.88
C HIS A 209 23.92 1.72 -10.85
N ARG A 210 24.05 1.09 -9.68
CA ARG A 210 24.80 -0.17 -9.51
C ARG A 210 24.30 -1.28 -10.42
N ASN A 211 22.98 -1.38 -10.62
CA ASN A 211 22.40 -2.37 -11.52
C ASN A 211 22.71 -2.06 -12.99
N ILE A 212 22.73 -0.80 -13.40
CA ILE A 212 23.13 -0.38 -14.75
C ILE A 212 24.59 -0.71 -15.00
N GLU A 213 25.50 -0.34 -14.10
CA GLU A 213 26.93 -0.65 -14.22
C GLU A 213 27.19 -2.16 -14.28
N ALA A 214 26.51 -2.94 -13.43
CA ALA A 214 26.61 -4.40 -13.43
C ALA A 214 26.09 -5.00 -14.75
N ALA A 215 25.04 -4.43 -15.35
CA ALA A 215 24.52 -4.86 -16.64
C ALA A 215 25.49 -4.51 -17.79
N GLN A 216 26.06 -3.32 -17.81
CA GLN A 216 27.05 -2.89 -18.80
C GLN A 216 28.30 -3.77 -18.77
N LYS A 217 28.80 -4.10 -17.58
CA LYS A 217 29.94 -5.02 -17.41
C LYS A 217 29.65 -6.41 -18.02
N ARG A 218 28.42 -6.94 -17.85
CA ARG A 218 28.03 -8.24 -18.41
C ARG A 218 28.00 -8.24 -19.94
N VAL A 219 27.55 -7.16 -20.56
CA VAL A 219 27.52 -7.01 -22.02
C VAL A 219 28.95 -6.98 -22.59
N HIS A 220 29.88 -6.30 -21.93
CA HIS A 220 31.28 -6.26 -22.37
C HIS A 220 32.10 -7.53 -22.09
N THR A 221 31.69 -8.38 -21.15
CA THR A 221 32.33 -9.67 -20.89
C THR A 221 31.75 -10.84 -21.69
N THR A 222 30.77 -10.64 -22.57
CA THR A 222 30.26 -11.71 -23.43
C THR A 222 31.21 -11.84 -24.63
N PRO A 223 32.02 -12.91 -24.75
CA PRO A 223 32.96 -13.04 -25.84
C PRO A 223 32.18 -13.23 -27.14
N SER A 224 32.40 -12.34 -28.10
CA SER A 224 32.05 -12.54 -29.50
C SER A 224 32.91 -13.69 -30.05
N SER A 225 32.42 -14.93 -29.91
CA SER A 225 32.97 -16.07 -30.63
C SER A 225 32.48 -16.00 -32.08
N THR A 226 33.25 -15.33 -32.92
CA THR A 226 33.12 -15.40 -34.37
C THR A 226 34.50 -15.65 -34.96
N SER A 227 34.81 -16.92 -35.25
CA SER A 227 35.76 -17.35 -36.30
C SER A 227 35.80 -18.87 -36.43
N SER A 228 35.22 -19.38 -37.54
CA SER A 228 35.79 -20.36 -38.49
C SER A 228 36.62 -21.56 -38.00
N SER A 229 36.20 -22.80 -38.31
CA SER A 229 36.67 -23.60 -39.47
C SER A 229 36.39 -25.11 -39.29
N ASP A 230 35.98 -25.74 -40.39
CA ASP A 230 35.85 -27.19 -40.62
C ASP A 230 36.99 -28.05 -40.07
N SER A 231 36.66 -29.27 -39.60
CA SER A 231 37.32 -30.58 -39.88
C SER A 231 37.09 -31.59 -38.74
N LEU A 232 36.52 -32.76 -39.06
CA LEU A 232 36.53 -34.01 -38.28
C LEU A 232 37.65 -34.95 -38.83
N PRO A 233 37.99 -36.11 -38.19
CA PRO A 233 38.30 -36.46 -36.79
C PRO A 233 39.57 -37.37 -36.76
N PRO A 234 39.83 -38.34 -35.84
CA PRO A 234 39.42 -38.57 -34.44
C PRO A 234 40.64 -38.81 -33.49
N THR A 235 40.34 -39.31 -32.28
CA THR A 235 41.11 -40.24 -31.41
C THR A 235 41.60 -39.71 -30.04
N THR A 236 40.92 -40.22 -29.00
CA THR A 236 41.42 -40.62 -27.66
C THR A 236 42.27 -39.64 -26.85
N SER A 237 41.73 -39.19 -25.71
CA SER A 237 42.14 -39.66 -24.37
C SER A 237 41.54 -38.81 -23.24
N LYS A 238 40.93 -39.51 -22.27
CA LYS A 238 40.86 -39.20 -20.82
C LYS A 238 40.94 -37.73 -20.40
N THR A 239 39.81 -37.16 -20.01
CA THR A 239 39.79 -36.18 -18.91
C THR A 239 38.44 -36.24 -18.19
N THR A 240 38.52 -36.32 -16.88
CA THR A 240 37.48 -36.23 -15.84
C THR A 240 36.13 -35.68 -16.29
N SER A 241 35.11 -36.52 -16.16
CA SER A 241 33.70 -36.15 -16.28
C SER A 241 33.29 -35.21 -15.14
N VAL A 242 33.56 -33.92 -15.29
CA VAL A 242 32.69 -32.90 -14.70
C VAL A 242 31.43 -32.95 -15.54
N GLN A 243 30.38 -33.62 -15.03
CA GLN A 243 29.04 -33.45 -15.55
C GLN A 243 28.71 -31.97 -15.47
N SER A 244 28.89 -31.26 -16.58
CA SER A 244 28.28 -29.95 -16.80
C SER A 244 26.78 -30.19 -16.68
N LYS A 245 26.20 -29.83 -15.54
CA LYS A 245 24.75 -29.71 -15.38
C LYS A 245 24.24 -28.97 -16.62
N PRO A 246 23.26 -29.50 -17.37
CA PRO A 246 22.65 -28.73 -18.44
C PRO A 246 22.21 -27.42 -17.82
N SER A 247 22.68 -26.30 -18.38
CA SER A 247 22.32 -24.96 -17.91
C SER A 247 20.79 -24.88 -17.94
N GLN A 248 20.15 -25.00 -16.78
CA GLN A 248 18.70 -25.07 -16.69
C GLN A 248 18.15 -23.74 -17.23
N SER A 249 17.53 -23.78 -18.40
CA SER A 249 17.02 -22.57 -19.04
C SER A 249 15.77 -22.02 -18.34
N TYR A 250 15.16 -22.79 -17.41
CA TYR A 250 14.03 -22.41 -16.56
C TYR A 250 13.95 -23.31 -15.31
N PRO A 251 13.23 -22.89 -14.26
CA PRO A 251 12.97 -23.73 -13.08
C PRO A 251 12.00 -24.88 -13.39
N TYR A 252 12.40 -26.12 -13.10
CA TYR A 252 11.61 -27.33 -13.35
C TYR A 252 10.61 -27.65 -12.23
N GLY A 253 9.48 -28.24 -12.62
CA GLY A 253 8.43 -28.70 -11.71
C GLY A 253 7.76 -27.56 -10.93
N THR A 254 7.75 -26.35 -11.50
CA THR A 254 7.21 -25.15 -10.82
C THR A 254 5.85 -24.71 -11.33
N ILE A 255 5.40 -25.29 -12.44
CA ILE A 255 4.13 -24.93 -13.08
C ILE A 255 3.08 -25.99 -12.79
N VAL A 256 1.93 -25.57 -12.28
CA VAL A 256 0.77 -26.42 -12.02
C VAL A 256 -0.35 -26.00 -12.96
N ASN A 257 -0.90 -26.94 -13.73
CA ASN A 257 -2.13 -26.76 -14.49
C ASN A 257 -3.32 -27.22 -13.64
N LEU A 258 -4.37 -26.40 -13.60
CA LEU A 258 -5.63 -26.65 -12.91
C LEU A 258 -6.78 -26.56 -13.91
N GLN A 259 -7.79 -27.41 -13.77
CA GLN A 259 -9.08 -27.18 -14.43
C GLN A 259 -9.92 -26.23 -13.57
N THR A 260 -10.61 -25.30 -14.21
CA THR A 260 -11.49 -24.35 -13.52
C THR A 260 -12.96 -24.82 -13.55
N ALA A 261 -13.68 -24.59 -12.44
CA ALA A 261 -15.14 -24.60 -12.35
C ALA A 261 -15.77 -23.20 -12.28
N MET A 262 -14.95 -22.14 -12.25
CA MET A 262 -15.38 -20.75 -12.05
C MET A 262 -14.83 -19.85 -13.16
N GLU A 263 -15.69 -19.01 -13.73
CA GLU A 263 -15.26 -17.94 -14.63
C GLU A 263 -14.75 -16.77 -13.81
N ALA A 264 -13.43 -16.70 -13.59
CA ALA A 264 -12.80 -15.59 -12.89
C ALA A 264 -11.48 -15.18 -13.55
N ASP A 265 -11.08 -13.94 -13.32
CA ASP A 265 -9.84 -13.39 -13.86
C ASP A 265 -8.59 -13.88 -13.10
N SER A 266 -7.42 -13.67 -13.71
CA SER A 266 -6.13 -14.08 -13.15
C SER A 266 -5.81 -13.46 -11.78
N ALA A 267 -6.32 -12.24 -11.52
CA ALA A 267 -6.09 -11.54 -10.26
C ALA A 267 -6.88 -12.18 -9.11
N THR A 268 -8.15 -12.52 -9.36
CA THR A 268 -9.04 -13.19 -8.41
C THR A 268 -8.50 -14.59 -8.08
N TYR A 269 -8.11 -15.36 -9.09
CA TYR A 269 -7.48 -16.67 -8.87
C TYR A 269 -6.20 -16.57 -8.04
N LYS A 270 -5.34 -15.59 -8.34
CA LYS A 270 -4.10 -15.40 -7.59
C LYS A 270 -4.38 -15.04 -6.14
N ALA A 271 -5.38 -14.21 -5.85
CA ALA A 271 -5.74 -13.84 -4.49
C ALA A 271 -6.21 -15.06 -3.68
N GLU A 272 -7.10 -15.88 -4.23
CA GLU A 272 -7.58 -17.08 -3.55
C GLU A 272 -6.48 -18.13 -3.34
N LEU A 273 -5.67 -18.41 -4.37
CA LEU A 273 -4.56 -19.35 -4.24
C LEU A 273 -3.49 -18.84 -3.26
N ALA A 274 -3.26 -17.53 -3.19
CA ALA A 274 -2.35 -16.94 -2.19
C ALA A 274 -2.92 -16.97 -0.77
N ARG A 275 -4.25 -16.97 -0.59
CA ARG A 275 -4.91 -17.18 0.71
C ARG A 275 -4.68 -18.62 1.21
N LEU A 276 -4.77 -19.59 0.30
CA LEU A 276 -4.55 -21.01 0.59
C LEU A 276 -3.07 -21.34 0.82
N LEU A 277 -2.19 -20.76 0.00
CA LEU A 277 -0.74 -20.98 0.08
C LEU A 277 0.01 -19.63 0.06
N PRO A 278 0.15 -18.98 1.24
CA PRO A 278 0.86 -17.72 1.35
C PRO A 278 2.31 -17.84 0.85
N ASN A 279 2.75 -16.84 0.08
CA ASN A 279 4.10 -16.76 -0.50
C ASN A 279 4.50 -17.92 -1.44
N CYS A 280 3.55 -18.75 -1.85
CA CYS A 280 3.83 -19.90 -2.73
C CYS A 280 3.51 -19.63 -4.20
N ILE A 281 2.72 -18.59 -4.51
CA ILE A 281 2.17 -18.34 -5.84
C ILE A 281 2.79 -17.07 -6.43
N ASP A 282 3.45 -17.22 -7.58
CA ASP A 282 4.13 -16.12 -8.24
C ASP A 282 3.27 -15.47 -9.32
N TYR A 283 2.61 -16.30 -10.12
CA TYR A 283 1.84 -15.85 -11.28
C TYR A 283 0.73 -16.84 -11.59
N VAL A 284 -0.38 -16.32 -12.11
CA VAL A 284 -1.51 -17.11 -12.58
C VAL A 284 -1.88 -16.64 -13.97
N GLN A 285 -2.08 -17.59 -14.88
CA GLN A 285 -2.55 -17.37 -16.24
C GLN A 285 -3.80 -18.20 -16.44
N VAL A 286 -4.86 -17.55 -16.92
CA VAL A 286 -6.16 -18.19 -17.18
C VAL A 286 -6.31 -18.27 -18.70
N GLU A 287 -6.55 -19.47 -19.22
CA GLU A 287 -6.78 -19.77 -20.64
C GLU A 287 -8.00 -20.66 -20.76
N ASP A 288 -9.12 -20.12 -21.24
CA ASP A 288 -10.40 -20.80 -21.38
C ASP A 288 -10.80 -21.63 -20.14
N THR A 289 -10.58 -22.95 -20.19
CA THR A 289 -10.92 -23.92 -19.13
C THR A 289 -9.73 -24.39 -18.29
N GLN A 290 -8.55 -23.82 -18.54
CA GLN A 290 -7.29 -24.17 -17.88
C GLN A 290 -6.69 -22.97 -17.17
N VAL A 291 -6.09 -23.23 -16.00
CA VAL A 291 -5.41 -22.23 -15.21
C VAL A 291 -3.99 -22.71 -14.94
N PHE A 292 -3.01 -21.99 -15.47
CA PHE A 292 -1.59 -22.25 -15.24
C PHE A 292 -1.09 -21.39 -14.09
N VAL A 293 -0.69 -22.07 -13.02
CA VAL A 293 -0.21 -21.47 -11.78
C VAL A 293 1.29 -21.69 -11.67
N ARG A 294 2.05 -20.60 -11.70
CA ARG A 294 3.47 -20.62 -11.39
C ARG A 294 3.68 -20.51 -9.90
N CYS A 295 4.29 -21.54 -9.34
CA CYS A 295 4.67 -21.59 -7.93
C CYS A 295 6.11 -21.08 -7.71
N ALA A 296 6.38 -20.59 -6.51
CA ALA A 296 7.69 -20.04 -6.14
C ALA A 296 8.82 -21.08 -6.22
N ASN A 297 8.51 -22.37 -6.00
CA ASN A 297 9.43 -23.49 -6.12
C ASN A 297 8.66 -24.82 -6.31
N ALA A 298 9.38 -25.89 -6.61
CA ALA A 298 8.79 -27.22 -6.83
C ALA A 298 8.08 -27.78 -5.58
N ASN A 299 8.47 -27.37 -4.37
CA ASN A 299 7.79 -27.79 -3.16
C ASN A 299 6.41 -27.14 -3.02
N ALA A 300 6.30 -25.85 -3.38
CA ALA A 300 5.02 -25.14 -3.45
C ALA A 300 4.09 -25.76 -4.50
N ALA A 301 4.61 -26.13 -5.68
CA ALA A 301 3.83 -26.84 -6.70
C ALA A 301 3.29 -28.19 -6.18
N ARG A 302 4.13 -28.97 -5.49
CA ARG A 302 3.70 -30.23 -4.86
C ARG A 302 2.65 -30.02 -3.76
N LYS A 303 2.75 -28.94 -2.97
CA LYS A 303 1.74 -28.60 -1.97
C LYS A 303 0.41 -28.28 -2.62
N LEU A 304 0.42 -27.45 -3.68
CA LEU A 304 -0.78 -27.09 -4.43
C LEU A 304 -1.46 -28.33 -5.04
N CYS A 305 -0.70 -29.26 -5.62
CA CYS A 305 -1.26 -30.52 -6.15
C CYS A 305 -1.87 -31.46 -5.10
N LYS A 306 -1.49 -31.33 -3.83
CA LYS A 306 -2.05 -32.13 -2.73
C LYS A 306 -3.29 -31.51 -2.10
N MET A 307 -3.63 -30.28 -2.47
CA MET A 307 -4.80 -29.60 -1.92
C MET A 307 -6.06 -30.02 -2.67
N SER A 308 -7.10 -30.37 -1.91
CA SER A 308 -8.47 -30.43 -2.39
C SER A 308 -9.20 -29.15 -2.00
N SER A 309 -9.79 -28.48 -2.98
CA SER A 309 -10.75 -27.40 -2.75
C SER A 309 -11.74 -27.38 -3.90
N GLU A 310 -12.91 -26.76 -3.71
CA GLU A 310 -13.89 -26.57 -4.78
C GLU A 310 -13.33 -25.82 -6.01
N TYR A 311 -12.23 -25.07 -5.83
CA TYR A 311 -11.56 -24.28 -6.86
C TYR A 311 -10.39 -25.01 -7.55
N ILE A 312 -9.97 -26.16 -7.04
CA ILE A 312 -8.79 -26.89 -7.52
C ILE A 312 -9.25 -28.24 -8.05
N ILE A 313 -9.50 -28.30 -9.36
CA ILE A 313 -9.93 -29.52 -10.04
C ILE A 313 -8.74 -30.08 -10.82
N ARG A 314 -8.38 -31.33 -10.51
CA ARG A 314 -7.31 -32.10 -11.18
C ARG A 314 -5.97 -31.36 -11.31
N PRO A 315 -5.36 -30.90 -10.21
CA PRO A 315 -4.09 -30.20 -10.27
C PRO A 315 -2.97 -31.12 -10.76
N CYS A 316 -2.27 -30.76 -11.84
CA CYS A 316 -1.12 -31.51 -12.34
C CYS A 316 0.10 -30.61 -12.51
N ILE A 317 1.27 -31.07 -12.05
CA ILE A 317 2.54 -30.38 -12.32
C ILE A 317 2.91 -30.67 -13.76
N LEU A 318 3.15 -29.64 -14.57
CA LEU A 318 3.64 -29.81 -15.93
C LEU A 318 5.04 -30.44 -15.91
N GLN A 319 5.31 -31.33 -16.86
CA GLN A 319 6.59 -32.02 -16.97
C GLN A 319 7.08 -32.07 -18.43
N GLY A 320 8.39 -32.20 -18.60
CA GLY A 320 9.02 -32.43 -19.90
C GLY A 320 8.68 -31.38 -20.95
N ALA A 321 8.22 -31.83 -22.11
CA ALA A 321 7.93 -30.97 -23.25
C ALA A 321 6.81 -29.93 -22.99
N GLN A 322 5.84 -30.25 -22.15
CA GLN A 322 4.73 -29.33 -21.82
C GLN A 322 5.20 -28.15 -20.98
N GLU A 323 6.04 -28.42 -19.97
CA GLU A 323 6.66 -27.37 -19.17
C GLU A 323 7.60 -26.51 -20.03
N GLN A 324 8.34 -27.14 -20.94
CA GLN A 324 9.22 -26.42 -21.87
C GLN A 324 8.45 -25.47 -22.79
N ALA A 325 7.35 -25.92 -23.39
CA ALA A 325 6.52 -25.12 -24.28
C ALA A 325 5.94 -23.90 -23.55
N TYR A 326 5.47 -24.09 -22.30
CA TYR A 326 4.99 -22.99 -21.46
C TYR A 326 6.08 -21.92 -21.26
N TRP A 327 7.31 -22.32 -20.91
CA TRP A 327 8.41 -21.39 -20.71
C TRP A 327 8.96 -20.74 -21.98
N GLN A 328 8.65 -21.26 -23.16
CA GLN A 328 8.99 -20.64 -24.45
C GLN A 328 8.00 -19.53 -24.81
N ASN A 329 6.73 -19.68 -24.43
CA ASN A 329 5.67 -18.72 -24.74
C ASN A 329 5.60 -17.55 -23.76
N ILE A 330 6.37 -17.60 -22.66
CA ILE A 330 6.37 -16.57 -21.63
C ILE A 330 7.40 -15.47 -21.92
N PRO A 331 7.07 -14.18 -21.64
CA PRO A 331 8.02 -13.09 -21.79
C PRO A 331 9.34 -13.31 -21.04
N ALA A 332 10.47 -12.99 -21.68
CA ALA A 332 11.82 -13.20 -21.12
C ALA A 332 12.02 -12.59 -19.72
N ARG A 333 11.38 -11.43 -19.45
CA ARG A 333 11.39 -10.79 -18.12
C ARG A 333 10.82 -11.70 -17.02
N VAL A 334 9.75 -12.43 -17.33
CA VAL A 334 9.04 -13.31 -16.39
C VAL A 334 9.84 -14.60 -16.14
N LYS A 335 10.49 -15.12 -17.18
CA LYS A 335 11.43 -16.25 -17.11
C LYS A 335 12.67 -15.94 -16.26
N ASN A 336 13.28 -14.78 -16.48
CA ASN A 336 14.45 -14.33 -15.70
C ASN A 336 14.12 -14.10 -14.22
N ALA A 337 12.94 -13.56 -13.90
CA ALA A 337 12.49 -13.40 -12.52
C ALA A 337 12.33 -14.75 -11.79
N ALA A 338 11.82 -15.77 -12.48
CA ALA A 338 11.68 -17.11 -11.93
C ALA A 338 13.03 -17.78 -11.66
N LEU A 339 13.98 -17.67 -12.61
CA LEU A 339 15.35 -18.17 -12.44
C LEU A 339 16.08 -17.54 -11.25
N LYS A 340 15.92 -16.22 -11.04
CA LYS A 340 16.50 -15.50 -9.90
C LYS A 340 15.93 -15.95 -8.56
N ARG A 341 14.67 -16.41 -8.53
CA ARG A 341 14.01 -16.87 -7.31
C ARG A 341 14.29 -18.34 -7.01
N ALA A 342 14.39 -19.19 -8.03
CA ALA A 342 14.75 -20.60 -7.87
C ALA A 342 16.22 -20.83 -7.49
N SER A 343 17.09 -19.82 -7.66
CA SER A 343 18.49 -19.84 -7.22
C SER A 343 18.69 -19.35 -5.78
N ARG A 344 17.62 -18.96 -5.09
CA ARG A 344 17.58 -18.70 -3.64
C ARG A 344 16.99 -19.92 -2.95
#